data_AF-A0A3C1V916-F1
#
_entry.id   AF-A0A3C1V916-F1
#
_cell.length_a   1.000
_cell.length_b   1.000
_cell.length_c   1.000
_cell.angle_alpha   90.00
_cell.angle_beta   90.00
_cell.angle_gamma   90.00
#
_symmetry.space_group_name_H-M   'P 1'
#
loop_
_entity.id
_entity.type
_entity.pdbx_description
1 polymer ?
#
loop_
_entity_poly.entity_id
_entity_poly.type
_entity_poly.pdbx_seq_one_letter_code
_entity_poly.pdbx_strand_id
1 'polypeptide(L)'
;SALAWFFVAVRILGSTFIVPPLEEIFYRSFLYRYLAKPDFQSVPLNKFLPVPFLVTAAVFGFSHNEWLAGILCGAAFQWLVIRKNRLGDAMTAHAVTNFLLGLWIVWRGAWNFW
;
A
#
# COMPACT_ATOMS: atom_id res chain seq x y z
N SER A 1 -15.70 -20.25 -15.70
CA SER A 1 -15.38 -21.65 -15.34
C SER A 1 -14.96 -21.73 -13.88
N ALA A 2 -14.92 -22.91 -13.27
CA ALA A 2 -14.44 -23.07 -11.88
C ALA A 2 -13.00 -22.55 -11.68
N LEU A 3 -12.14 -22.78 -12.68
CA LEU A 3 -10.77 -22.27 -12.70
C LEU A 3 -10.71 -20.73 -12.66
N ALA A 4 -11.61 -20.04 -13.36
CA ALA A 4 -11.68 -18.58 -13.33
C ALA A 4 -12.01 -18.06 -11.93
N TRP A 5 -12.99 -18.68 -11.25
CA TRP A 5 -13.36 -18.30 -9.88
C TRP A 5 -12.26 -18.62 -8.86
N PHE A 6 -11.53 -19.72 -9.05
CA PHE A 6 -10.34 -20.01 -8.25
C PHE A 6 -9.28 -18.91 -8.40
N PHE A 7 -8.98 -18.48 -9.63
CA PHE A 7 -8.02 -17.41 -9.88
C PHE A 7 -8.46 -16.08 -9.26
N VAL A 8 -9.74 -15.71 -9.38
CA VAL A 8 -10.32 -14.52 -8.74
C VAL A 8 -10.12 -14.57 -7.23
N ALA A 9 -10.42 -15.72 -6.59
CA ALA A 9 -10.25 -15.89 -5.16
C ALA A 9 -8.78 -15.75 -4.72
N VAL A 10 -7.85 -16.42 -5.42
CA VAL A 10 -6.42 -16.31 -5.15
C VAL A 10 -5.94 -14.87 -5.29
N ARG A 11 -6.41 -14.14 -6.31
CA ARG A 11 -6.03 -12.74 -6.54
C ARG A 11 -6.50 -11.84 -5.41
N ILE A 12 -7.76 -11.97 -4.98
CA ILE A 12 -8.31 -11.18 -3.86
C ILE A 12 -7.57 -11.51 -2.54
N LEU A 13 -7.36 -12.79 -2.25
CA LEU A 13 -6.67 -13.21 -1.03
C LEU A 13 -5.19 -12.75 -1.04
N GLY A 14 -4.51 -12.89 -2.18
CA GLY A 14 -3.14 -12.42 -2.36
C GLY A 14 -3.01 -10.91 -2.19
N SER A 15 -3.87 -10.13 -2.85
CA SER A 15 -3.88 -8.66 -2.71
C SER A 15 -4.27 -8.18 -1.31
N THR A 16 -5.05 -8.98 -0.58
CA THR A 16 -5.50 -8.63 0.78
C THR A 16 -4.47 -9.00 1.85
N PHE A 17 -3.86 -10.19 1.77
CA PHE A 17 -3.05 -10.73 2.87
C PHE A 17 -1.55 -10.71 2.61
N ILE A 18 -1.13 -10.78 1.35
CA ILE A 18 0.29 -10.92 1.00
C ILE A 18 0.90 -9.58 0.57
N VAL A 19 0.19 -8.86 -0.29
CA VAL A 19 0.67 -7.58 -0.83
C VAL A 19 0.88 -6.51 0.27
N PRO A 20 -0.06 -6.27 1.20
CA PRO A 20 0.08 -5.16 2.14
C PRO A 20 1.28 -5.31 3.08
N PRO A 21 1.56 -6.47 3.70
CA PRO A 21 2.77 -6.62 4.50
C PRO A 21 4.05 -6.33 3.72
N LEU A 22 4.17 -6.82 2.47
CA LEU A 22 5.34 -6.61 1.64
C LEU A 22 5.52 -5.13 1.27
N GLU A 23 4.45 -4.51 0.77
CA GLU A 23 4.50 -3.11 0.34
C GLU A 23 4.69 -2.14 1.51
N GLU A 24 3.99 -2.34 2.63
CA GLU A 24 4.17 -1.45 3.78
C GLU A 24 5.58 -1.56 4.39
N ILE A 25 6.15 -2.76 4.45
CA ILE A 25 7.56 -2.94 4.86
C ILE A 25 8.49 -2.22 3.89
N PHE A 26 8.30 -2.40 2.58
CA PHE A 26 9.18 -1.78 1.60
C PHE A 26 9.06 -0.24 1.60
N TYR A 27 7.86 0.31 1.46
CA TYR A 27 7.67 1.74 1.26
C TYR A 27 7.80 2.53 2.57
N ARG A 28 7.14 2.09 3.66
CA ARG A 28 6.96 2.91 4.87
C ARG A 28 8.05 2.62 5.90
N SER A 29 8.47 1.34 6.00
CA SER A 29 9.56 0.97 6.89
C SER A 29 10.93 1.22 6.25
N PHE A 30 11.17 0.75 5.03
CA PHE A 30 12.47 0.87 4.38
C PHE A 30 12.64 2.19 3.61
N LEU A 31 12.00 2.35 2.44
CA LEU A 31 12.26 3.44 1.49
C LEU A 31 12.10 4.83 2.11
N TYR A 32 10.98 5.10 2.77
CA TYR A 32 10.72 6.39 3.42
C TYR A 32 11.83 6.79 4.42
N ARG A 33 12.31 5.83 5.22
CA ARG A 33 13.35 6.12 6.22
C ARG A 33 14.75 6.14 5.60
N TYR A 34 14.99 5.30 4.59
CA TYR A 34 16.25 5.21 3.86
C TYR A 34 16.56 6.50 3.09
N LEU A 35 15.53 7.10 2.45
CA LEU A 35 15.64 8.41 1.79
C LEU A 35 16.07 9.53 2.74
N ALA A 36 15.79 9.41 4.04
CA ALA A 36 16.25 10.35 5.05
C ALA A 36 17.66 10.04 5.56
N LYS A 37 17.97 8.75 5.79
CA LYS A 37 19.28 8.30 6.27
C LYS A 37 19.49 6.82 5.89
N PRO A 38 20.66 6.44 5.35
CA PRO A 38 20.95 5.05 4.96
C PRO A 38 20.79 4.05 6.11
N ASP A 39 21.20 4.43 7.32
CA ASP A 39 20.87 3.74 8.56
C ASP A 39 19.40 4.05 8.95
N PHE A 40 18.47 3.50 8.16
CA PHE A 40 17.06 3.83 8.20
C PHE A 40 16.38 3.40 9.51
N GLN A 41 16.91 2.38 10.20
CA GLN A 41 16.37 1.92 11.48
C GLN A 41 16.56 2.95 12.60
N SER A 42 17.57 3.84 12.47
CA SER A 42 17.74 4.97 13.40
C SER A 42 16.68 6.07 13.24
N VAL A 43 15.88 6.04 12.17
CA VAL A 43 14.78 6.97 11.94
C VAL A 43 13.49 6.40 12.54
N PRO A 44 12.80 7.10 13.46
CA PRO A 44 11.52 6.66 14.00
C PRO A 44 10.42 6.56 12.93
N LEU A 45 9.52 5.59 13.03
CA LEU A 45 8.37 5.44 12.11
C LEU A 45 7.43 6.65 12.16
N ASN A 46 7.30 7.29 13.32
CA ASN A 46 6.46 8.47 13.53
C ASN A 46 7.11 9.81 13.14
N LYS A 47 8.30 9.80 12.52
CA LYS A 47 8.96 11.04 12.11
C LYS A 47 8.40 11.53 10.78
N PHE A 48 7.75 12.70 10.78
CA PHE A 48 7.36 13.38 9.55
C PHE A 48 8.57 14.02 8.87
N LEU A 49 8.78 13.68 7.60
CA LEU A 49 9.90 14.11 6.78
C LEU A 49 9.34 14.51 5.40
N PRO A 50 9.24 15.81 5.07
CA PRO A 50 8.54 16.27 3.88
C PRO A 50 9.05 15.66 2.56
N VAL A 51 10.38 15.63 2.38
CA VAL A 51 10.98 15.11 1.14
C VAL A 51 10.74 13.60 1.00
N PRO A 52 11.11 12.73 1.96
CA PRO A 52 10.74 11.32 1.91
C PRO A 52 9.25 11.06 1.78
N PHE A 53 8.40 11.86 2.42
CA PHE A 53 6.95 11.72 2.30
C PHE A 53 6.48 11.89 0.86
N LEU A 54 6.87 12.99 0.21
CA LEU A 54 6.48 13.28 -1.17
C LEU A 54 7.09 12.28 -2.15
N VAL A 55 8.37 11.93 -1.98
CA VAL A 55 9.07 11.01 -2.87
C VAL A 55 8.49 9.60 -2.76
N THR A 56 8.34 9.06 -1.55
CA THR A 56 7.77 7.71 -1.36
C THR A 56 6.32 7.65 -1.85
N ALA A 57 5.51 8.68 -1.63
CA ALA A 57 4.15 8.75 -2.15
C ALA A 57 4.12 8.75 -3.68
N ALA A 58 5.02 9.50 -4.34
CA ALA A 58 5.14 9.53 -5.78
C ALA A 58 5.62 8.18 -6.36
N VAL A 59 6.65 7.57 -5.77
CA VAL A 59 7.16 6.25 -6.20
C VAL A 59 6.08 5.18 -6.05
N PHE A 60 5.36 5.17 -4.93
CA PHE A 60 4.21 4.28 -4.74
C PHE A 60 3.11 4.55 -5.77
N GLY A 61 2.77 5.82 -6.03
CA GLY A 61 1.74 6.16 -6.99
C GLY A 61 2.07 5.72 -8.42
N PHE A 62 3.29 5.96 -8.87
CA PHE A 62 3.72 5.58 -10.22
C PHE A 62 3.94 4.08 -10.42
N SER A 63 3.92 3.27 -9.36
CA SER A 63 3.86 1.81 -9.49
C SER A 63 2.45 1.30 -9.81
N HIS A 64 1.44 2.17 -9.86
CA HIS A 64 0.04 1.83 -10.12
C HIS A 64 -0.45 2.47 -11.42
N ASN A 65 -1.39 1.80 -12.11
CA ASN A 65 -2.04 2.34 -13.31
C ASN A 65 -2.79 3.64 -12.99
N GLU A 66 -3.58 3.63 -11.91
CA GLU A 66 -4.29 4.81 -11.42
C GLU A 66 -3.37 5.66 -10.53
N TRP A 67 -2.36 6.27 -11.16
CA TRP A 67 -1.23 6.91 -10.48
C TRP A 67 -1.68 7.90 -9.39
N LEU A 68 -2.69 8.73 -9.66
CA LEU A 68 -3.16 9.74 -8.71
C LEU A 68 -3.79 9.08 -7.47
N ALA A 69 -4.64 8.07 -7.67
CA ALA A 69 -5.22 7.30 -6.57
C ALA A 69 -4.12 6.58 -5.77
N GLY A 70 -3.12 6.04 -6.47
CA GLY A 70 -1.93 5.46 -5.87
C GLY A 70 -1.19 6.46 -4.96
N ILE A 71 -0.90 7.68 -5.44
CA ILE A 71 -0.25 8.73 -4.63
C ILE A 71 -1.08 9.03 -3.38
N LEU A 72 -2.40 9.21 -3.52
CA LEU A 72 -3.28 9.57 -2.41
C LEU A 72 -3.35 8.46 -1.36
N CYS A 73 -3.55 7.20 -1.78
CA CYS A 73 -3.48 6.04 -0.88
C CYS A 73 -2.10 5.95 -0.23
N GLY A 74 -1.04 6.17 -1.01
CA GLY A 74 0.33 6.09 -0.54
C GLY A 74 0.65 7.08 0.57
N ALA A 75 0.20 8.32 0.39
CA ALA A 75 0.28 9.40 1.37
C ALA A 75 -0.59 9.12 2.61
N ALA A 76 -1.82 8.61 2.42
CA ALA A 76 -2.72 8.29 3.53
C ALA A 76 -2.16 7.18 4.43
N PHE A 77 -1.59 6.11 3.86
CA PHE A 77 -0.96 5.04 4.62
C PHE A 77 0.30 5.53 5.34
N GLN A 78 1.15 6.33 4.68
CA GLN A 78 2.32 6.92 5.34
C GLN A 78 1.91 7.84 6.50
N TRP A 79 0.87 8.66 6.32
CA TRP A 79 0.32 9.50 7.37
C TRP A 79 -0.23 8.69 8.54
N LEU A 80 -0.88 7.56 8.28
CA LEU A 80 -1.36 6.66 9.31
C LEU A 80 -0.20 6.07 10.13
N VAL A 81 0.87 5.61 9.48
CA VAL A 81 2.09 5.15 10.17
C VAL A 81 2.67 6.25 11.04
N ILE A 82 2.72 7.48 10.52
CA ILE A 82 3.27 8.62 11.27
C ILE A 82 2.44 8.90 12.52
N ARG A 83 1.11 8.93 12.38
CA ARG A 83 0.20 9.23 13.51
C ARG A 83 0.11 8.13 14.54
N LYS A 84 0.22 6.87 14.12
CA LYS A 84 0.03 5.71 15.00
C LYS A 84 1.34 5.09 15.49
N ASN A 85 2.47 5.48 14.89
CA ASN A 85 3.78 4.88 15.13
C ASN A 85 3.80 3.36 14.97
N ARG A 86 2.96 2.84 14.08
CA ARG A 86 2.71 1.40 13.91
C ARG A 86 2.50 1.08 12.45
N LEU A 87 3.29 0.14 11.95
CA LEU A 87 3.18 -0.31 10.56
C LEU A 87 1.93 -1.18 10.33
N GLY A 88 1.53 -1.96 11.33
CA GLY A 88 0.37 -2.85 11.27
C GLY A 88 -0.94 -2.12 10.95
N ASP A 89 -1.11 -0.89 11.44
CA ASP A 89 -2.32 -0.10 11.17
C ASP A 89 -2.42 0.25 9.67
N ALA A 90 -1.30 0.57 9.02
CA ALA A 90 -1.25 0.78 7.56
C ALA A 90 -1.44 -0.52 6.78
N MET A 91 -0.85 -1.63 7.23
CA MET A 91 -1.07 -2.95 6.62
C MET A 91 -2.55 -3.34 6.65
N THR A 92 -3.23 -3.13 7.77
CA THR A 92 -4.66 -3.42 7.90
C THR A 92 -5.50 -2.50 7.02
N ALA A 93 -5.22 -1.19 7.00
CA ALA A 93 -5.94 -0.25 6.14
C ALA A 93 -5.80 -0.59 4.65
N HIS A 94 -4.58 -0.94 4.24
CA HIS A 94 -4.29 -1.36 2.88
C HIS A 94 -4.94 -2.71 2.53
N ALA A 95 -4.87 -3.71 3.42
CA ALA A 95 -5.58 -4.98 3.25
C ALA A 95 -7.08 -4.78 3.04
N VAL A 96 -7.73 -3.94 3.86
CA VAL A 96 -9.16 -3.63 3.72
C VAL A 96 -9.43 -2.94 2.38
N THR A 97 -8.58 -2.01 1.97
CA THR A 97 -8.71 -1.30 0.68
C THR A 97 -8.65 -2.27 -0.49
N ASN A 98 -7.68 -3.19 -0.50
CA ASN A 98 -7.52 -4.18 -1.56
C ASN A 98 -8.66 -5.20 -1.56
N PHE A 99 -9.14 -5.61 -0.39
CA PHE A 99 -10.29 -6.50 -0.28
C PHE A 99 -11.55 -5.86 -0.86
N LEU A 100 -11.85 -4.62 -0.47
CA LEU A 100 -13.02 -3.88 -0.95
C LEU A 100 -12.93 -3.61 -2.46
N LEU A 101 -11.74 -3.25 -2.96
CA LEU A 101 -11.52 -3.08 -4.40
C LEU A 101 -11.74 -4.41 -5.16
N GLY A 102 -11.22 -5.52 -4.64
CA GLY A 102 -11.44 -6.85 -5.21
C GLY A 102 -12.92 -7.23 -5.29
N LEU A 103 -13.68 -6.99 -4.21
CA LEU A 103 -15.14 -7.19 -4.20
C LEU A 103 -15.85 -6.28 -5.21
N TRP A 104 -15.45 -5.01 -5.29
CA TRP A 104 -16.01 -4.05 -6.23
C TRP A 104 -15.81 -4.49 -7.69
N ILE A 105 -14.61 -4.92 -8.04
CA ILE A 105 -14.26 -5.39 -9.39
C ILE A 105 -15.17 -6.54 -9.81
N VAL A 106 -15.32 -7.55 -8.95
CA VAL A 106 -16.16 -8.73 -9.22
C VAL A 106 -17.63 -8.34 -9.30
N TRP A 107 -18.13 -7.52 -8.37
CA TRP A 107 -19.54 -7.14 -8.31
C TRP A 107 -19.98 -6.25 -9.48
N ARG A 108 -19.11 -5.32 -9.90
CA ARG A 108 -19.41 -4.33 -10.94
C ARG A 108 -18.89 -4.71 -12.32
N GLY A 109 -18.16 -5.82 -12.44
CA GLY A 109 -17.46 -6.19 -13.66
C GLY A 109 -16.40 -5.16 -14.08
N ALA A 110 -15.83 -4.42 -13.11
CA ALA A 110 -14.88 -3.34 -13.35
C ALA A 110 -13.45 -3.88 -13.54
N TRP A 111 -13.28 -4.78 -14.50
CA TRP A 111 -12.04 -5.52 -14.73
C TRP A 111 -10.86 -4.64 -15.15
N ASN A 112 -11.12 -3.40 -15.58
CA ASN A 112 -10.09 -2.41 -15.94
C ASN A 112 -9.15 -2.05 -14.76
N PHE A 113 -9.52 -2.36 -13.52
CA PHE A 113 -8.65 -2.18 -12.35
C PHE A 113 -7.68 -3.36 -12.12
N TRP A 114 -7.74 -4.42 -12.94
CA TRP A 114 -6.89 -5.62 -12.85
C TRP A 114 -6.06 -5.89 -14.10
#